data_AF-A0A841ZC48-F1
#
_entry.id   AF-A0A841ZC48-F1
#
_cell.length_a   1.000
_cell.length_b   1.000
_cell.length_c   1.000
_cell.angle_alpha   90.00
_cell.angle_beta   90.00
_cell.angle_gamma   90.00
#
_symmetry.space_group_name_H-M   'P 1'
#
loop_
_entity.id
_entity.type
_entity.pdbx_description
1 polymer ?
#
loop_
_entity_poly.entity_id
_entity_poly.type
_entity_poly.pdbx_seq_one_letter_code
_entity_poly.pdbx_strand_id
1 'polypeptide(L)'
;MGEIKIDTTVIENEISILNGLLNDNIGQTVTVTQVPQSLGKSTGKIQDILQCYVDIGKNLDALIYNTVILLENTRDNSIEVDEASAARLSQLLADSGGS
;
A
#
# COMPACT_ATOMS: atom_id res chain seq x y z
N MET A 1 -10.02 -26.80 6.73
CA MET A 1 -9.42 -25.51 6.32
C MET A 1 -10.55 -24.51 6.27
N GLY A 2 -10.51 -23.46 7.11
CA GLY A 2 -11.52 -22.41 7.07
C GLY A 2 -11.37 -21.60 5.79
N GLU A 3 -12.45 -21.38 5.08
CA GLU A 3 -12.48 -20.54 3.88
C GLU A 3 -12.18 -19.11 4.33
N ILE A 4 -11.01 -18.59 3.96
CA ILE A 4 -10.70 -17.18 4.18
C ILE A 4 -11.49 -16.42 3.12
N LYS A 5 -12.63 -15.87 3.51
CA LYS A 5 -13.43 -15.02 2.64
C LYS A 5 -12.73 -13.67 2.54
N ILE A 6 -12.16 -13.37 1.37
CA ILE A 6 -11.55 -12.08 1.09
C ILE A 6 -12.67 -11.10 0.74
N ASP A 7 -12.74 -10.01 1.50
CA ASP A 7 -13.68 -8.91 1.26
C ASP A 7 -12.98 -7.83 0.43
N THR A 8 -13.28 -7.79 -0.86
CA THR A 8 -12.66 -6.85 -1.80
C THR A 8 -13.04 -5.39 -1.51
N THR A 9 -14.21 -5.13 -0.93
CA THR A 9 -14.64 -3.78 -0.54
C THR A 9 -13.80 -3.24 0.61
N VAL A 10 -13.46 -4.09 1.59
CA VAL A 10 -12.52 -3.71 2.66
C VAL A 10 -11.15 -3.39 2.07
N ILE A 11 -10.64 -4.23 1.16
CA ILE A 11 -9.35 -3.99 0.51
C ILE A 11 -9.33 -2.67 -0.26
N GLU A 12 -10.38 -2.37 -1.03
CA GLU A 12 -10.50 -1.11 -1.78
C GLU A 12 -10.52 0.13 -0.87
N ASN A 13 -11.24 0.05 0.26
CA ASN A 13 -11.24 1.13 1.25
C ASN A 13 -9.85 1.35 1.85
N GLU A 14 -9.13 0.29 2.21
CA GLU A 14 -7.79 0.40 2.76
C GLU A 14 -6.79 0.96 1.73
N ILE A 15 -6.88 0.55 0.47
CA ILE A 15 -6.08 1.13 -0.63
C ILE A 15 -6.36 2.64 -0.75
N SER A 16 -7.63 3.06 -0.67
CA SER A 16 -8.02 4.47 -0.73
C SER A 16 -7.42 5.28 0.43
N ILE A 17 -7.50 4.76 1.66
CA ILE A 17 -6.91 5.39 2.84
C ILE A 17 -5.38 5.53 2.69
N LEU A 18 -4.70 4.45 2.29
CA LEU A 18 -3.24 4.44 2.14
C LEU A 18 -2.76 5.40 1.03
N ASN A 19 -3.49 5.47 -0.08
CA ASN A 19 -3.21 6.45 -1.14
C ASN A 19 -3.46 7.90 -0.68
N GLY A 20 -4.47 8.12 0.17
CA GLY A 20 -4.68 9.40 0.84
C GLY A 20 -3.46 9.81 1.67
N LEU A 21 -2.95 8.90 2.50
CA LEU A 21 -1.76 9.14 3.33
C LEU A 21 -0.50 9.42 2.51
N LEU A 22 -0.29 8.72 1.39
CA LEU A 22 0.82 9.00 0.46
C LEU A 22 0.73 10.40 -0.13
N ASN A 23 -0.46 10.81 -0.59
CA ASN A 23 -0.66 12.13 -1.18
C ASN A 23 -0.45 13.25 -0.16
N ASP A 24 -0.88 13.05 1.09
CA ASP A 24 -0.66 14.01 2.17
C ASP A 24 0.83 14.14 2.53
N ASN A 25 1.60 13.05 2.46
CA ASN A 25 3.05 13.05 2.73
C ASN A 25 3.89 13.66 1.60
N ILE A 26 3.53 13.46 0.32
CA ILE A 26 4.25 14.06 -0.82
C ILE A 26 4.25 15.60 -0.72
N GLY A 27 3.16 16.19 -0.20
CA GLY A 27 3.05 17.63 0.05
C GLY A 27 3.96 18.17 1.17
N GLN A 28 4.48 17.29 2.05
CA GLN A 28 5.34 17.64 3.18
C GLN A 28 6.80 17.26 2.92
N THR A 29 7.31 17.46 1.70
CA THR A 29 8.74 17.25 1.44
C THR A 29 9.56 18.22 2.31
N VAL A 30 9.99 17.73 3.48
CA VAL A 30 10.85 18.47 4.40
C VAL A 30 12.20 18.59 3.72
N THR A 31 12.42 19.73 3.08
CA THR A 31 13.74 20.06 2.55
C THR A 31 14.60 20.44 3.74
N VAL A 32 15.65 19.67 4.02
CA VAL A 32 16.61 20.02 5.07
C VAL A 32 17.33 21.30 4.65
N THR A 33 16.81 22.44 5.06
CA THR A 33 17.50 23.73 4.87
C THR A 33 18.78 23.67 5.69
N GLN A 34 19.93 23.90 5.04
CA GLN A 34 21.23 23.83 5.71
C GLN A 34 21.22 24.75 6.94
N VAL A 35 21.44 24.17 8.11
CA VAL A 35 21.58 24.93 9.35
C VAL A 35 22.88 25.73 9.25
N PRO A 36 22.89 27.06 9.52
CA PRO A 36 24.08 27.88 9.39
C PRO A 36 25.27 27.29 10.16
N GLN A 37 26.39 27.07 9.46
CA GLN A 37 27.60 26.41 10.01
C GLN A 37 28.27 27.17 11.18
N SER A 38 27.77 28.35 11.55
CA SER A 38 28.38 29.24 12.55
C SER A 38 28.28 28.76 14.01
N LEU A 39 27.77 27.56 14.28
CA LEU A 39 27.50 27.05 15.65
C LEU A 39 28.35 25.82 16.07
N GLY A 40 29.34 25.40 15.27
CA GLY A 40 30.31 24.36 15.65
C GLY A 40 29.78 22.91 15.58
N LYS A 41 30.42 21.96 16.30
CA LYS A 41 30.11 20.51 16.23
C LYS A 41 28.64 20.13 16.51
N SER A 42 27.88 21.01 17.18
CA SER A 42 26.46 20.81 17.46
C SER A 42 25.60 20.86 16.19
N THR A 43 26.00 21.67 15.20
CA THR A 43 25.26 21.86 13.95
C THR A 43 25.25 20.60 13.08
N GLY A 44 26.36 19.85 13.07
CA GLY A 44 26.45 18.57 12.35
C GLY A 44 25.47 17.53 12.90
N LYS A 45 25.36 17.40 14.23
CA LYS A 45 24.40 16.47 14.85
C LYS A 45 22.95 16.83 14.55
N ILE A 46 22.62 18.12 14.49
CA ILE A 46 21.27 18.58 14.12
C ILE A 46 20.98 18.19 12.67
N GLN A 47 21.95 18.36 11.77
CA GLN A 47 21.81 17.97 10.37
C GLN A 47 21.64 16.45 10.20
N ASP A 48 22.38 15.65 10.96
CA ASP A 48 22.22 14.18 10.98
C ASP A 48 20.82 13.77 11.46
N ILE A 49 20.30 14.43 12.50
CA ILE A 49 18.93 14.18 13.01
C ILE A 49 17.90 14.56 11.95
N LEU A 50 18.02 15.73 11.32
CA LEU A 50 17.11 16.16 10.25
C LEU A 50 17.14 15.20 9.06
N GLN A 51 18.33 14.71 8.67
CA GLN A 51 18.46 13.71 7.62
C GLN A 51 17.79 12.39 8.02
N CYS A 52 17.96 11.94 9.27
CA CYS A 52 17.29 10.74 9.79
C CYS A 52 15.76 10.85 9.68
N TYR A 53 15.17 12.00 10.00
CA TYR A 53 13.72 12.21 9.82
C TYR A 53 13.28 12.11 8.36
N VAL A 54 14.06 12.68 7.44
CA VAL A 54 13.77 12.56 6.00
C VAL A 54 13.85 11.11 5.54
N ASP A 55 14.86 10.37 5.98
CA ASP A 55 15.04 8.97 5.60
C ASP A 55 13.93 8.07 6.18
N ILE A 56 13.49 8.33 7.41
CA ILE A 56 12.33 7.67 8.01
C ILE A 56 11.07 7.95 7.19
N GLY A 57 10.82 9.21 6.81
CA GLY A 57 9.68 9.58 5.98
C GLY A 57 9.65 8.81 4.65
N LYS A 58 10.79 8.80 3.93
CA LYS A 58 10.92 8.04 2.67
C LYS A 58 10.67 6.54 2.85
N ASN A 59 11.19 5.95 3.94
CA ASN A 59 10.99 4.54 4.21
C ASN A 59 9.52 4.21 4.54
N LEU A 60 8.83 5.11 5.24
CA LEU A 60 7.40 4.99 5.51
C LEU A 60 6.58 5.08 4.22
N ASP A 61 6.87 6.05 3.35
CA ASP A 61 6.20 6.17 2.06
C ASP A 61 6.41 4.91 1.19
N ALA A 62 7.63 4.38 1.15
CA ALA A 62 7.93 3.15 0.45
C ALA A 62 7.17 1.94 1.03
N LEU A 63 7.03 1.86 2.35
CA LEU A 63 6.27 0.80 3.02
C LEU A 63 4.78 0.88 2.69
N ILE A 64 4.19 2.08 2.73
CA ILE A 64 2.79 2.30 2.39
C ILE A 64 2.55 1.92 0.91
N TYR A 65 3.41 2.37 0.00
CA TYR A 65 3.34 2.04 -1.42
C TYR A 65 3.40 0.52 -1.68
N ASN A 66 4.36 -0.18 -1.06
CA ASN A 66 4.46 -1.63 -1.20
C ASN A 66 3.24 -2.36 -0.63
N THR A 67 2.63 -1.82 0.43
CA THR A 67 1.40 -2.37 1.03
C THR A 67 0.21 -2.20 0.09
N VAL A 68 0.09 -1.05 -0.57
CA VAL A 68 -0.94 -0.82 -1.60
C VAL A 68 -0.80 -1.85 -2.73
N ILE A 69 0.40 -2.06 -3.26
CA ILE A 69 0.65 -3.06 -4.32
C ILE A 69 0.25 -4.47 -3.85
N LEU A 70 0.60 -4.84 -2.62
CA LEU A 70 0.23 -6.15 -2.07
C LEU A 70 -1.28 -6.34 -2.00
N LEU A 71 -2.00 -5.31 -1.56
CA LEU A 71 -3.46 -5.30 -1.47
C LEU A 71 -4.12 -5.36 -2.85
N GLU A 72 -3.62 -4.61 -3.83
CA GLU A 72 -4.08 -4.67 -5.23
C GLU A 72 -3.91 -6.07 -5.81
N ASN A 73 -2.72 -6.65 -5.67
CA ASN A 73 -2.45 -8.03 -6.12
C ASN A 73 -3.36 -9.06 -5.43
N THR A 74 -3.66 -8.85 -4.14
CA THR A 74 -4.53 -9.76 -3.38
C THR A 74 -5.97 -9.67 -3.87
N ARG A 75 -6.48 -8.46 -4.11
CA ARG A 75 -7.80 -8.23 -4.69
C ARG A 75 -7.92 -8.87 -6.07
N ASP A 76 -6.98 -8.59 -6.97
CA ASP A 76 -7.02 -9.03 -8.35
C ASP A 76 -6.98 -10.58 -8.42
N ASN A 77 -6.10 -11.22 -7.64
CA ASN A 77 -6.07 -12.68 -7.53
C ASN A 77 -7.39 -13.28 -6.99
N SER A 78 -8.07 -12.58 -6.09
CA SER A 78 -9.33 -13.07 -5.51
C SER A 78 -10.46 -13.01 -6.54
N ILE A 79 -10.51 -11.94 -7.33
CA ILE A 79 -11.47 -11.78 -8.45
C ILE A 79 -11.24 -12.87 -9.50
N GLU A 80 -9.99 -13.12 -9.91
CA GLU A 80 -9.68 -14.17 -10.90
C GLU A 80 -10.14 -15.57 -10.46
N VAL A 81 -9.94 -15.90 -9.19
CA VAL A 81 -10.37 -17.20 -8.63
C VAL A 81 -11.90 -17.31 -8.58
N ASP A 82 -12.58 -16.24 -8.21
CA ASP A 82 -14.05 -16.20 -8.16
C ASP A 82 -14.65 -16.31 -9.58
N GLU A 83 -14.08 -15.61 -10.56
CA GLU A 83 -14.50 -15.70 -11.97
C GLU A 83 -14.30 -17.12 -12.54
N ALA A 84 -13.15 -17.74 -12.29
CA ALA A 84 -12.89 -19.10 -12.72
C ALA A 84 -13.84 -20.12 -12.07
N SER A 85 -14.17 -19.90 -10.80
CA SER A 85 -15.11 -20.75 -10.05
C SER A 85 -16.54 -20.57 -10.55
N ALA A 86 -16.97 -19.34 -10.81
CA ALA A 86 -18.28 -19.03 -11.39
C ALA A 86 -18.43 -19.64 -12.79
N ALA A 87 -17.42 -19.51 -13.65
CA ALA A 87 -17.43 -20.11 -14.98
C ALA A 87 -17.59 -21.64 -14.94
N ARG A 88 -16.85 -22.32 -14.04
CA ARG A 88 -16.98 -23.77 -13.83
C ARG A 88 -18.36 -24.16 -13.31
N LEU A 89 -18.92 -23.39 -12.38
CA LEU A 89 -20.26 -23.64 -11.84
C LEU A 89 -21.33 -23.47 -12.93
N SER A 90 -21.25 -22.42 -13.74
CA SER A 90 -22.16 -22.22 -14.87
C SER A 90 -22.09 -23.36 -15.88
N GLN A 91 -20.89 -23.89 -16.15
CA GLN A 91 -20.73 -25.03 -17.05
C GLN A 91 -21.32 -26.33 -16.49
N LEU A 92 -21.08 -26.61 -15.19
CA LEU A 92 -21.70 -27.75 -14.51
C LEU A 92 -23.24 -27.66 -14.50
N LEU A 93 -23.79 -26.48 -14.27
CA LEU A 93 -25.24 -26.26 -14.29
C LEU A 93 -25.82 -26.46 -15.70
N ALA A 94 -25.15 -25.99 -16.74
CA ALA A 94 -25.55 -26.20 -18.13
C ALA A 94 -25.53 -27.69 -18.52
N ASP A 95 -24.48 -28.42 -18.13
CA ASP A 95 -24.35 -29.85 -18.41
C ASP A 95 -25.36 -30.70 -17.61
N SER A 96 -25.76 -30.25 -16.43
CA SER A 96 -26.76 -30.94 -15.59
C SER A 96 -28.22 -30.65 -15.94
N GLY A 97 -28.49 -29.60 -16.73
CA GLY A 97 -29.84 -29.15 -17.10
C GLY A 97 -30.32 -29.59 -18.49
N GLY A 98 -29.46 -30.24 -19.28
CA GLY A 98 -29.81 -30.79 -20.60
C GLY A 98 -30.17 -32.27 -20.52
N SER A 99 -31.46 -32.60 -20.48
CA SER A 99 -32.02 -33.94 -20.72
C SER A 99 -33.29 -33.83 -21.53
#